data_AF-A0A0P9LRW7-F1
#
_entry.id   AF-A0A0P9LRW7-F1
#
_cell.length_a   1.000
_cell.length_b   1.000
_cell.length_c   1.000
_cell.angle_alpha   90.00
_cell.angle_beta   90.00
_cell.angle_gamma   90.00
#
_symmetry.space_group_name_H-M   'P 1'
#
loop_
_entity.id
_entity.type
_entity.pdbx_description
1 polymer ?
#
loop_
_entity_poly.entity_id
_entity_poly.type
_entity_poly.pdbx_seq_one_letter_code
_entity_poly.pdbx_strand_id
1 'polypeptide(L)'
;MVLPGGVQNSDTIRTDVDAQQLVKDIDASGKPLAVICNGGWLLISAGLVKGKTLTSFSSLKDDLVNAGAKWVDQAVVTDGTLISSRQPDDIPAFNSTLIEALSA
;
A
#
# COMPACT_ATOMS: atom_id res chain seq x y z
N MET A 1 9.46 2.22 -3.98
CA MET A 1 8.76 3.47 -3.60
C MET A 1 8.09 3.26 -2.25
N VAL A 2 7.97 4.31 -1.43
CA VAL A 2 7.28 4.24 -0.12
C VAL A 2 6.13 5.26 -0.11
N LEU A 3 4.93 4.79 0.23
CA LEU A 3 3.72 5.59 0.38
C LEU A 3 3.31 5.66 1.86
N PRO A 4 3.64 6.75 2.57
CA PRO A 4 3.21 6.93 3.95
C PRO A 4 1.70 7.15 4.04
N GLY A 5 1.15 6.92 5.23
CA GLY A 5 -0.26 7.16 5.52
C GLY A 5 -0.58 8.62 5.84
N GLY A 6 -1.47 8.80 6.82
CA GLY A 6 -2.07 10.09 7.15
C GLY A 6 -3.32 10.33 6.32
N VAL A 7 -4.46 10.51 6.99
CA VAL A 7 -5.78 10.60 6.36
C VAL A 7 -5.81 11.73 5.33
N GLN A 8 -5.43 12.95 5.73
CA GLN A 8 -5.45 14.12 4.83
C GLN A 8 -4.50 13.95 3.64
N ASN A 9 -3.28 13.46 3.88
CA ASN A 9 -2.32 13.18 2.82
C ASN A 9 -2.90 12.20 1.79
N SER A 10 -3.41 11.07 2.29
CA SER A 10 -3.88 9.96 1.44
C SER A 10 -5.15 10.33 0.67
N ASP A 11 -6.06 11.10 1.26
CA ASP A 11 -7.27 11.59 0.61
C ASP A 11 -6.99 12.67 -0.45
N THR A 12 -5.99 13.53 -0.21
CA THR A 12 -5.57 14.50 -1.23
C THR A 12 -4.94 13.78 -2.43
N ILE A 13 -3.90 12.97 -2.21
CA ILE A 13 -3.10 12.41 -3.31
C ILE A 13 -3.86 11.37 -4.15
N ARG A 14 -4.87 10.69 -3.59
CA ARG A 14 -5.64 9.67 -4.34
C ARG A 14 -6.44 10.26 -5.51
N THR A 15 -6.66 11.59 -5.53
CA THR A 15 -7.34 12.30 -6.61
C THR A 15 -6.38 12.88 -7.64
N ASP A 16 -5.08 12.89 -7.34
CA ASP A 16 -4.02 13.36 -8.24
C ASP A 16 -3.73 12.28 -9.30
N VAL A 17 -3.97 12.63 -10.56
CA VAL A 17 -3.80 11.71 -11.70
C VAL A 17 -2.33 11.39 -11.97
N ASP A 18 -1.42 12.31 -11.69
CA ASP A 18 0.02 12.10 -11.87
C ASP A 18 0.56 11.18 -10.77
N ALA A 19 0.06 11.34 -9.53
CA ALA A 19 0.37 10.42 -8.44
C ALA A 19 -0.14 8.99 -8.73
N GLN A 20 -1.36 8.87 -9.28
CA GLN A 20 -1.90 7.57 -9.72
C GLN A 20 -1.06 6.95 -10.85
N GLN A 21 -0.58 7.76 -11.80
CA GLN A 21 0.27 7.26 -12.87
C GLN A 21 1.63 6.80 -12.33
N LEU A 22 2.24 7.57 -11.42
CA LEU A 22 3.51 7.22 -10.79
C LEU A 22 3.46 5.86 -10.08
N VAL A 23 2.40 5.57 -9.31
CA VAL A 23 2.27 4.26 -8.64
C VAL A 23 2.08 3.11 -9.63
N LYS A 24 1.37 3.34 -10.75
CA LYS A 24 1.22 2.35 -11.83
C LYS A 24 2.55 2.06 -12.51
N ASP A 25 3.35 3.08 -12.78
CA ASP A 25 4.66 2.93 -13.42
C ASP A 25 5.63 2.15 -12.52
N ILE A 26 5.60 2.41 -11.20
CA ILE A 26 6.40 1.64 -10.24
C ILE A 26 5.95 0.19 -10.17
N ASP A 27 4.65 -0.10 -10.09
CA ASP A 27 4.12 -1.46 -10.09
C ASP A 27 4.50 -2.22 -11.37
N ALA A 28 4.32 -1.59 -12.54
CA ALA A 28 4.69 -2.16 -13.84
C ALA A 28 6.20 -2.42 -13.98
N SER A 29 7.04 -1.66 -13.28
CA SER A 29 8.50 -1.84 -13.29
C SER A 29 8.98 -3.03 -12.44
N GLY A 30 8.10 -3.70 -11.69
CA GLY A 30 8.45 -4.80 -10.81
C GLY A 30 9.33 -4.38 -9.61
N LYS A 31 9.38 -3.09 -9.29
CA LYS A 31 10.12 -2.57 -8.13
C LYS A 31 9.27 -2.66 -6.86
N PRO A 32 9.87 -2.78 -5.67
CA PRO A 32 9.12 -2.76 -4.42
C PRO A 32 8.24 -1.52 -4.27
N LEU A 33 6.95 -1.75 -4.00
CA LEU A 33 5.96 -0.73 -3.70
C LEU A 33 5.48 -0.93 -2.27
N ALA A 34 5.98 -0.11 -1.35
CA ALA A 34 5.69 -0.22 0.06
C ALA A 34 4.67 0.84 0.49
N VAL A 35 3.60 0.44 1.17
CA VAL A 35 2.50 1.31 1.58
C VAL A 35 2.11 1.06 3.04
N ILE A 36 1.78 2.10 3.79
CA ILE A 36 1.40 1.96 5.19
C ILE A 36 0.17 2.80 5.55
N CYS A 37 -0.66 2.27 6.44
CA CYS A 37 -1.79 2.99 7.02
C CYS A 37 -2.82 3.42 5.96
N ASN A 38 -3.17 4.71 5.86
CA ASN A 38 -4.13 5.22 4.86
C ASN A 38 -3.55 5.32 3.44
N GLY A 39 -2.23 5.14 3.25
CA GLY A 39 -1.59 5.30 1.94
C GLY A 39 -2.16 4.37 0.86
N GLY A 40 -2.81 3.28 1.27
CA GLY A 40 -3.49 2.33 0.39
C GLY A 40 -4.63 2.93 -0.45
N TRP A 41 -5.21 4.07 -0.05
CA TRP A 41 -6.24 4.73 -0.86
C TRP A 41 -5.75 5.16 -2.24
N LEU A 42 -4.47 5.57 -2.37
CA LEU A 42 -3.90 5.89 -3.68
C LEU A 42 -3.88 4.65 -4.58
N LEU A 43 -3.54 3.48 -4.03
CA LEU A 43 -3.52 2.23 -4.77
C LEU A 43 -4.92 1.76 -5.16
N ILE A 44 -5.93 2.01 -4.32
CA ILE A 44 -7.34 1.79 -4.67
C ILE A 44 -7.72 2.64 -5.88
N SER A 45 -7.50 3.96 -5.81
CA SER A 45 -7.82 4.88 -6.92
C SER A 45 -7.04 4.56 -8.19
N ALA A 46 -5.80 4.07 -8.07
CA ALA A 46 -4.98 3.64 -9.20
C ALA A 46 -5.40 2.26 -9.76
N GLY A 47 -6.31 1.54 -9.11
CA GLY A 47 -6.78 0.22 -9.55
C GLY A 47 -5.78 -0.92 -9.32
N LEU A 48 -4.81 -0.74 -8.40
CA LEU A 48 -3.69 -1.66 -8.19
C LEU A 48 -3.93 -2.71 -7.09
N VAL A 49 -5.10 -2.71 -6.46
CA VAL A 49 -5.40 -3.59 -5.31
C VAL A 49 -6.23 -4.82 -5.66
N LYS A 50 -6.83 -4.87 -6.86
CA LYS A 50 -7.74 -5.96 -7.25
C LYS A 50 -7.00 -7.30 -7.33
N GLY A 51 -7.47 -8.29 -6.57
CA GLY A 51 -6.88 -9.62 -6.49
C GLY A 51 -5.63 -9.73 -5.63
N LYS A 52 -5.15 -8.61 -5.04
CA LYS A 52 -3.99 -8.59 -4.15
C LYS A 52 -4.39 -8.92 -2.72
N THR A 53 -3.49 -9.56 -1.97
CA THR A 53 -3.58 -9.70 -0.52
C THR A 53 -2.77 -8.58 0.14
N LEU A 54 -3.41 -7.77 0.99
CA LEU A 54 -2.72 -6.68 1.69
C LEU A 54 -3.37 -6.35 3.03
N THR A 55 -2.71 -5.48 3.79
CA THR A 55 -3.18 -4.89 5.04
C THR A 55 -3.19 -3.36 4.94
N SER A 56 -3.82 -2.67 5.89
CA SER A 56 -3.90 -1.20 5.92
C SER A 56 -4.32 -0.71 7.30
N PHE A 57 -4.44 0.60 7.49
CA PHE A 57 -5.19 1.10 8.64
C PHE A 57 -6.61 0.52 8.62
N SER A 58 -7.17 0.19 9.79
CA SER A 58 -8.40 -0.61 9.90
C SER A 58 -9.60 0.03 9.22
N SER A 59 -9.68 1.37 9.17
CA SER A 59 -10.78 2.08 8.51
C SER A 59 -10.81 1.90 6.99
N LEU A 60 -9.70 1.48 6.36
CA LEU A 60 -9.61 1.25 4.91
C LEU A 60 -10.08 -0.14 4.48
N LYS A 61 -10.40 -1.02 5.43
CA LYS A 61 -10.76 -2.41 5.14
C LYS A 61 -11.88 -2.51 4.12
N ASP A 62 -12.97 -1.77 4.33
CA ASP A 62 -14.15 -1.87 3.46
C ASP A 62 -13.87 -1.29 2.07
N ASP A 63 -13.11 -0.19 1.97
CA ASP A 63 -12.66 0.34 0.68
C ASP A 63 -11.84 -0.69 -0.11
N LEU A 64 -10.91 -1.35 0.56
CA LEU A 64 -10.03 -2.36 -0.06
C LEU A 64 -10.80 -3.60 -0.50
N VAL A 65 -11.69 -4.11 0.34
CA VAL A 65 -12.54 -5.26 0.00
C VAL A 65 -13.46 -4.92 -1.16
N ASN A 66 -14.09 -3.74 -1.15
CA ASN A 66 -14.96 -3.28 -2.24
C ASN A 66 -14.19 -3.08 -3.56
N ALA A 67 -12.91 -2.70 -3.49
CA ALA A 67 -12.01 -2.62 -4.64
C ALA A 67 -11.50 -4.00 -5.13
N GLY A 68 -11.88 -5.09 -4.46
CA GLY A 68 -11.54 -6.46 -4.84
C GLY A 68 -10.24 -6.97 -4.26
N ALA A 69 -9.69 -6.35 -3.22
CA ALA A 69 -8.54 -6.86 -2.48
C ALA A 69 -8.94 -7.92 -1.45
N LYS A 70 -8.01 -8.80 -1.10
CA LYS A 70 -8.09 -9.67 0.07
C LYS A 70 -7.41 -8.97 1.25
N TRP A 71 -8.19 -8.27 2.05
CA TRP A 71 -7.68 -7.60 3.25
C TRP A 71 -7.44 -8.59 4.40
N VAL A 72 -6.29 -8.51 5.07
CA VAL A 72 -5.97 -9.32 6.27
C VAL A 72 -5.42 -8.44 7.39
N ASP A 73 -5.78 -8.75 8.64
CA ASP A 73 -5.27 -8.03 9.80
C ASP A 73 -3.92 -8.60 10.25
N GLN A 74 -2.84 -8.13 9.62
CA GLN A 74 -1.46 -8.49 9.94
C GLN A 74 -0.57 -7.25 9.95
N ALA A 75 0.49 -7.27 10.76
CA ALA A 75 1.42 -6.14 10.91
C ALA A 75 2.09 -5.75 9.58
N VAL A 76 2.49 -6.75 8.81
CA VAL A 76 3.03 -6.59 7.46
C VAL A 76 2.50 -7.70 6.58
N VAL A 77 2.19 -7.37 5.33
CA VAL A 77 1.82 -8.34 4.29
C VAL A 77 2.62 -8.04 3.03
N THR A 78 3.19 -9.08 2.43
CA THR A 78 3.87 -9.03 1.14
C THR A 78 3.11 -9.85 0.11
N ASP A 79 2.81 -9.26 -1.04
CA ASP A 79 2.21 -9.90 -2.23
C ASP A 79 3.00 -9.51 -3.47
N GLY A 80 3.94 -10.37 -3.87
CA GLY A 80 4.93 -10.04 -4.89
C GLY A 80 5.80 -8.87 -4.45
N THR A 81 5.78 -7.77 -5.21
CA THR A 81 6.54 -6.54 -4.93
C THR A 81 5.78 -5.55 -4.04
N LEU A 82 4.49 -5.81 -3.74
CA LEU A 82 3.68 -4.98 -2.85
C LEU A 82 3.96 -5.36 -1.39
N ILE A 83 4.37 -4.37 -0.59
CA ILE A 83 4.55 -4.49 0.85
C ILE A 83 3.57 -3.55 1.52
N SER A 84 2.74 -4.05 2.43
CA SER A 84 1.70 -3.26 3.11
C SER A 84 1.76 -3.40 4.63
N SER A 85 1.38 -2.35 5.36
CA SER A 85 1.39 -2.33 6.84
C SER A 85 0.29 -1.43 7.42
N ARG A 86 -0.11 -1.63 8.69
CA ARG A 86 -1.34 -1.01 9.24
C ARG A 86 -1.13 0.34 9.89
N GLN A 87 -0.13 0.47 10.74
CA GLN A 87 -0.05 1.60 11.69
C GLN A 87 1.37 1.82 12.20
N PRO A 88 1.64 2.92 12.93
CA PRO A 88 2.99 3.24 13.42
C PRO A 88 3.66 2.12 14.23
N ASP A 89 2.90 1.36 15.01
CA ASP A 89 3.44 0.24 15.81
C ASP A 89 4.07 -0.86 14.93
N ASP A 90 3.66 -0.97 13.67
CA ASP A 90 4.15 -1.96 12.73
C ASP A 90 5.39 -1.48 11.96
N ILE A 91 5.83 -0.22 12.13
CA ILE A 91 6.99 0.36 11.43
C ILE A 91 8.26 -0.50 11.54
N PRO A 92 8.62 -1.11 12.69
CA PRO A 92 9.79 -1.96 12.77
C PRO A 92 9.73 -3.15 11.79
N ALA A 93 8.57 -3.84 11.72
CA ALA A 93 8.37 -4.95 10.80
C ALA A 93 8.32 -4.47 9.34
N PHE A 94 7.66 -3.34 9.07
CA PHE A 94 7.55 -2.74 7.74
C PHE A 94 8.92 -2.37 7.18
N ASN A 95 9.74 -1.68 7.98
CA ASN A 95 11.10 -1.28 7.59
C ASN A 95 11.99 -2.50 7.36
N SER A 96 11.93 -3.49 8.26
CA SER A 96 12.71 -4.73 8.10
C SER A 96 12.40 -5.43 6.79
N THR A 97 11.11 -5.59 6.47
CA THR A 97 10.64 -6.25 5.24
C THR A 97 11.04 -5.46 3.99
N LEU A 98 10.94 -4.13 4.03
CA LEU A 98 11.34 -3.29 2.91
C LEU A 98 12.86 -3.34 2.67
N ILE A 99 13.68 -3.30 3.72
CA ILE A 99 15.14 -3.39 3.59
C ILE A 99 15.56 -4.73 2.99
N GLU A 100 14.93 -5.83 3.42
CA GLU A 100 15.16 -7.15 2.84
C GLU A 100 14.82 -7.18 1.35
N ALA A 101 13.65 -6.65 0.96
CA ALA A 101 13.22 -6.59 -0.45
C ALA A 101 14.12 -5.71 -1.33
N LEU A 102 14.81 -4.72 -0.77
CA LEU A 102 15.77 -3.87 -1.50
C LEU A 102 17.17 -4.48 -1.61
N SER A 103 17.46 -5.52 -0.83
CA SER A 103 18.78 -6.17 -0.80
C SER A 103 18.84 -7.46 -1.63
N ALA A 104 17.72 -7.87 -2.21
CA ALA A 104 17.59 -9.05 -3.08
C ALA A 104 17.91 -8.71 -4.54
#